data_AF-A0A0W0UNG4-F1
#
_entry.id   AF-A0A0W0UNG4-F1
#
_cell.length_a   1.000
_cell.length_b   1.000
_cell.length_c   1.000
_cell.angle_alpha   90.00
_cell.angle_beta   90.00
_cell.angle_gamma   90.00
#
_symmetry.space_group_name_H-M   'P 1'
#
loop_
_entity.id
_entity.type
_entity.pdbx_description
1 polymer ?
#
loop_
_entity_poly.entity_id
_entity_poly.type
_entity_poly.pdbx_seq_one_letter_code
_entity_poly.pdbx_strand_id
1 'polypeptide(L)'
;MTNVIESLKAWAVSHYGINILDHQIESVMHRIANVMTTLEMTETEFLLALNANHKSAVEETIAAITVPESYFFRDSSLFAFLKNKLFPQLIKIKTKQVNYQFNIWSAGCSYGEEVYSIAICLHQLIADIKQWNINLIGTDINYYGLEKAKKGIFNKASMRAIDNLTLSNYFTKHDSTYFLNKNIRDMVKFAYGNIAKMEPMNEKFDAIFCRNVFIYLDKDVATKALDFFYENLVDGGVLFLSPADYFVCCSHKFSVQIVDNLCMLKKETTKKQDIIVNKKEERSDLSYSENQKERATRIHEIRTSLDGKDYLTALKNIHTYIEKFGVTGLLYRCKGEALLGLGENTMAIVFLTKAIKLDPCDATAFFLKGLVELDMKQNDAAEISLNKALSIKPDFPEAAYYLGLYYLQNQERKRGLELLLHAAKEAKKMNKETSMLFSSATAAQFTQAVKLSISYYQGIEND
;
A
#
# COMPACT_ATOMS: atom_id res chain seq x y z
N MET A 1 22.68 1.02 -24.21
CA MET A 1 21.31 0.69 -23.73
C MET A 1 21.19 -0.43 -22.67
N THR A 2 21.33 -1.74 -22.94
CA THR A 2 21.06 -2.81 -21.92
C THR A 2 21.88 -2.68 -20.63
N ASN A 3 23.09 -2.12 -20.70
CA ASN A 3 23.94 -1.90 -19.52
C ASN A 3 23.56 -0.66 -18.68
N VAL A 4 22.99 0.38 -19.32
CA VAL A 4 22.67 1.65 -18.63
C VAL A 4 21.44 1.51 -17.75
N ILE A 5 20.39 0.86 -18.24
CA ILE A 5 19.16 0.68 -17.44
C ILE A 5 19.41 -0.18 -16.20
N GLU A 6 20.17 -1.27 -16.32
CA GLU A 6 20.49 -2.13 -15.17
C GLU A 6 21.36 -1.38 -14.14
N SER A 7 22.36 -0.62 -14.61
CA SER A 7 23.18 0.23 -13.75
C SER A 7 22.36 1.32 -13.06
N LEU A 8 21.42 1.94 -13.77
CA LEU A 8 20.51 2.95 -13.22
C LEU A 8 19.55 2.36 -12.19
N LYS A 9 18.96 1.18 -12.45
CA LYS A 9 18.10 0.46 -11.50
C LYS A 9 18.87 0.15 -10.22
N ALA A 10 20.08 -0.40 -10.35
CA ALA A 10 20.94 -0.70 -9.20
C ALA A 10 21.32 0.56 -8.42
N TRP A 11 21.67 1.65 -9.10
CA TRP A 11 21.97 2.94 -8.48
C TRP A 11 20.76 3.51 -7.73
N ALA A 12 19.58 3.53 -8.37
CA ALA A 12 18.34 4.07 -7.80
C ALA A 12 17.90 3.31 -6.53
N VAL A 13 17.98 1.97 -6.55
CA VAL A 13 17.67 1.14 -5.37
C VAL A 13 18.70 1.37 -4.26
N SER A 14 20.00 1.30 -4.57
CA SER A 14 21.06 1.40 -3.54
C SER A 14 21.17 2.78 -2.88
N HIS A 15 20.93 3.86 -3.62
CA HIS A 15 21.11 5.22 -3.13
C HIS A 15 19.81 5.85 -2.63
N TYR A 16 18.67 5.52 -3.25
CA TYR A 16 17.37 6.16 -3.00
C TYR A 16 16.25 5.18 -2.66
N GLY A 17 16.51 3.87 -2.70
CA GLY A 17 15.50 2.85 -2.46
C GLY A 17 14.40 2.80 -3.52
N ILE A 18 14.62 3.39 -4.71
CA ILE A 18 13.61 3.47 -5.76
C ILE A 18 13.71 2.25 -6.67
N ASN A 19 12.62 1.49 -6.77
CA ASN A 19 12.47 0.39 -7.70
C ASN A 19 11.79 0.88 -9.00
N ILE A 20 12.54 0.89 -10.10
CA ILE A 20 12.00 1.23 -11.43
C ILE A 20 11.39 -0.04 -12.02
N LEU A 21 10.06 -0.04 -12.19
CA LEU A 21 9.31 -1.20 -12.66
C LEU A 21 9.44 -1.35 -14.18
N ASP A 22 9.30 -2.58 -14.69
CA ASP A 22 9.57 -2.87 -16.11
C ASP A 22 8.68 -2.07 -17.07
N HIS A 23 7.41 -1.85 -16.72
CA HIS A 23 6.49 -1.03 -17.51
C HIS A 23 6.87 0.47 -17.54
N GLN A 24 7.74 0.93 -16.65
CA GLN A 24 8.20 2.33 -16.58
C GLN A 24 9.49 2.55 -17.37
N ILE A 25 10.22 1.49 -17.71
CA ILE A 25 11.59 1.56 -18.26
C ILE A 25 11.65 2.45 -19.49
N GLU A 26 10.75 2.25 -20.46
CA GLU A 26 10.76 3.03 -21.70
C GLU A 26 10.61 4.54 -21.44
N SER A 27 9.63 4.90 -20.61
CA SER A 27 9.36 6.29 -20.24
C SER A 27 10.50 6.91 -19.44
N VAL A 28 11.08 6.16 -18.50
CA VAL A 28 12.23 6.60 -17.70
C VAL A 28 13.45 6.81 -18.60
N MET A 29 13.78 5.84 -19.46
CA MET A 29 14.95 5.92 -20.33
C MET A 29 14.86 7.10 -21.32
N HIS A 30 13.66 7.42 -21.80
CA HIS A 30 13.45 8.63 -22.60
C HIS A 30 13.83 9.91 -21.83
N ARG A 31 13.43 10.02 -20.56
CA ARG A 31 13.80 11.18 -19.72
C ARG A 31 15.28 11.20 -19.38
N ILE A 32 15.89 10.04 -19.12
CA ILE A 32 17.33 9.92 -18.85
C ILE A 32 18.17 10.29 -20.07
N ALA A 33 17.72 9.95 -21.30
CA ALA A 33 18.36 10.42 -22.52
C ALA A 33 18.38 11.96 -22.63
N ASN A 34 17.29 12.61 -22.22
CA ASN A 34 17.23 14.08 -22.17
C ASN A 34 18.17 14.65 -21.09
N VAL A 35 18.30 13.99 -19.94
CA VAL A 35 19.28 14.36 -18.90
C VAL A 35 20.71 14.29 -19.43
N MET A 36 21.08 13.16 -20.06
CA MET A 36 22.42 12.98 -20.65
C MET A 36 22.71 14.05 -21.72
N THR A 37 21.72 14.37 -22.56
CA THR A 37 21.84 15.42 -23.58
C THR A 37 22.03 16.81 -22.96
N THR A 38 21.25 17.13 -21.93
CA THR A 38 21.30 18.44 -21.25
C THR A 38 22.62 18.65 -20.51
N LEU A 39 23.18 17.58 -19.94
CA LEU A 39 24.46 17.60 -19.24
C LEU A 39 25.66 17.39 -20.16
N GLU A 40 25.43 17.22 -21.47
CA GLU A 40 26.47 16.95 -22.48
C GLU A 40 27.34 15.73 -22.14
N MET A 41 26.73 14.66 -21.61
CA MET A 41 27.41 13.44 -21.18
C MET A 41 27.10 12.25 -22.09
N THR A 42 28.11 11.44 -22.38
CA THR A 42 27.94 10.09 -22.94
C THR A 42 27.33 9.13 -21.91
N GLU A 43 26.82 7.97 -22.35
CA GLU A 43 26.29 6.93 -21.44
C GLU A 43 27.33 6.55 -20.34
N THR A 44 28.61 6.44 -20.70
CA THR A 44 29.68 6.07 -19.76
C THR A 44 30.00 7.19 -18.76
N GLU A 45 30.11 8.43 -19.23
CA GLU A 45 30.37 9.59 -18.36
C GLU A 45 29.21 9.80 -17.37
N PHE A 46 27.97 9.62 -17.84
CA PHE A 46 26.78 9.73 -17.00
C PHE A 46 26.80 8.71 -15.84
N LEU A 47 27.08 7.43 -16.13
CA LEU A 47 27.17 6.40 -15.10
C LEU A 47 28.33 6.65 -14.12
N LEU A 48 29.48 7.11 -14.61
CA LEU A 48 30.60 7.51 -13.74
C LEU A 48 30.22 8.69 -12.84
N ALA A 49 29.52 9.68 -13.40
CA ALA A 49 29.04 10.84 -12.65
C ALA A 49 28.02 10.44 -11.57
N LEU A 50 27.08 9.54 -11.87
CA LEU A 50 26.14 9.01 -10.87
C LEU A 50 26.85 8.28 -9.73
N ASN A 51 27.82 7.42 -10.05
CA ASN A 51 28.59 6.68 -9.04
C ASN A 51 29.52 7.57 -8.22
N ALA A 52 30.02 8.66 -8.80
CA ALA A 52 30.80 9.69 -8.11
C ALA A 52 29.92 10.68 -7.31
N ASN A 53 28.60 10.47 -7.29
CA ASN A 53 27.62 11.36 -6.65
C ASN A 53 27.72 12.82 -7.15
N HIS A 54 27.98 13.00 -8.45
CA HIS A 54 28.08 14.30 -9.10
C HIS A 54 26.74 15.04 -9.02
N LYS A 55 26.73 16.21 -8.35
CA LYS A 55 25.51 16.92 -7.96
C LYS A 55 24.46 17.05 -9.08
N SER A 56 24.82 17.64 -10.21
CA SER A 56 23.86 17.88 -11.30
C SER A 56 23.37 16.58 -11.94
N ALA A 57 24.23 15.57 -12.07
CA ALA A 57 23.83 14.28 -12.65
C ALA A 57 22.80 13.58 -11.74
N VAL A 58 23.03 13.63 -10.43
CA VAL A 58 22.14 13.07 -9.43
C VAL A 58 20.80 13.82 -9.38
N GLU A 59 20.83 15.15 -9.26
CA GLU A 59 19.62 15.98 -9.13
C GLU A 59 18.70 15.84 -10.36
N GLU A 60 19.26 15.91 -11.57
CA GLU A 60 18.50 15.72 -12.82
C GLU A 60 17.95 14.30 -12.95
N THR A 61 18.74 13.30 -12.56
CA THR A 61 18.29 11.89 -12.60
C THR A 61 17.13 11.65 -11.65
N ILE A 62 17.20 12.15 -10.41
CA ILE A 62 16.10 12.06 -9.45
C ILE A 62 14.84 12.75 -9.99
N ALA A 63 14.99 13.93 -10.61
CA ALA A 63 13.89 14.63 -11.23
C ALA A 63 13.26 13.83 -12.39
N ALA A 64 14.08 13.09 -13.14
CA ALA A 64 13.64 12.25 -14.25
C ALA A 64 12.97 10.94 -13.80
N ILE A 65 13.38 10.33 -12.69
CA ILE A 65 12.81 9.04 -12.26
C ILE A 65 11.62 9.18 -11.29
N THR A 66 11.43 10.36 -10.70
CA THR A 66 10.27 10.64 -9.82
C THR A 66 9.06 11.15 -10.61
N VAL A 67 7.85 10.86 -10.13
CA VAL A 67 6.59 11.35 -10.73
C VAL A 67 5.93 12.35 -9.77
N PRO A 68 6.07 13.66 -10.01
CA PRO A 68 5.60 14.69 -9.07
C PRO A 68 4.12 15.04 -9.30
N GLU A 69 3.24 14.05 -9.27
CA GLU A 69 1.80 14.32 -9.29
C GLU A 69 1.35 14.73 -7.88
N SER A 70 0.86 15.96 -7.74
CA SER A 70 0.31 16.48 -6.49
C SER A 70 -0.69 17.61 -6.76
N TYR A 71 -1.61 17.82 -5.83
CA TYR A 71 -2.59 18.90 -5.86
C TYR A 71 -3.17 19.17 -4.47
N PHE A 72 -3.71 20.37 -4.28
CA PHE A 72 -4.29 20.77 -3.01
C PHE A 72 -5.48 19.90 -2.66
N PHE A 73 -5.54 19.48 -1.40
CA PHE A 73 -6.59 18.62 -0.84
C PHE A 73 -6.76 17.29 -1.60
N ARG A 74 -5.65 16.70 -2.08
CA ARG A 74 -5.62 15.39 -2.73
C ARG A 74 -6.14 14.30 -1.79
N ASP A 75 -7.29 13.73 -2.17
CA ASP A 75 -8.18 12.91 -1.34
C ASP A 75 -9.06 13.76 -0.40
N SER A 76 -10.18 14.22 -0.95
CA SER A 76 -11.14 15.05 -0.23
C SER A 76 -11.72 14.34 1.01
N SER A 77 -11.78 13.01 1.00
CA SER A 77 -12.28 12.24 2.14
C SER A 77 -11.31 12.31 3.32
N LEU A 78 -10.00 12.16 3.06
CA LEU A 78 -8.97 12.35 4.07
C LEU A 78 -9.01 13.75 4.68
N PHE A 79 -9.01 14.80 3.85
CA PHE A 79 -9.02 16.17 4.36
C PHE A 79 -10.32 16.54 5.10
N ALA A 80 -11.46 16.00 4.68
CA ALA A 80 -12.71 16.12 5.44
C ALA A 80 -12.59 15.46 6.82
N PHE A 81 -11.99 14.26 6.90
CA PHE A 81 -11.76 13.57 8.16
C PHE A 81 -10.77 14.32 9.07
N LEU A 82 -9.67 14.82 8.51
CA LEU A 82 -8.70 15.64 9.25
C LEU A 82 -9.39 16.86 9.85
N LYS A 83 -10.17 17.59 9.03
CA LYS A 83 -10.85 18.81 9.43
C LYS A 83 -11.96 18.58 10.46
N ASN A 84 -12.77 17.54 10.27
CA ASN A 84 -14.00 17.34 11.04
C ASN A 84 -13.83 16.43 12.25
N LYS A 85 -12.79 15.59 12.30
CA LYS A 85 -12.60 14.59 13.36
C LYS A 85 -11.22 14.66 13.99
N LEU A 86 -10.16 14.39 13.24
CA LEU A 86 -8.83 14.16 13.82
C LEU A 86 -8.22 15.44 14.41
N PHE A 87 -8.08 16.50 13.61
CA PHE A 87 -7.45 17.73 14.09
C PHE A 87 -8.21 18.37 15.25
N PRO A 88 -9.55 18.46 15.25
CA PRO A 88 -10.29 18.91 16.44
C PRO A 88 -9.97 18.10 17.71
N GLN A 89 -9.85 16.78 17.60
CA GLN A 89 -9.48 15.91 18.73
C GLN A 89 -8.04 16.16 19.20
N LEU A 90 -7.08 16.21 18.27
CA LEU A 90 -5.68 16.45 18.59
C LEU A 90 -5.47 17.86 19.18
N ILE A 91 -6.10 18.88 18.60
CA ILE A 91 -6.07 20.25 19.11
C ILE A 91 -6.56 20.29 20.56
N LYS A 92 -7.70 19.66 20.88
CA LYS A 92 -8.23 19.61 22.25
C LYS A 92 -7.30 18.92 23.25
N ILE A 93 -6.51 17.94 22.80
CA ILE A 93 -5.50 17.28 23.64
C ILE A 93 -4.31 18.20 23.85
N LYS A 94 -3.82 18.84 22.77
CA LYS A 94 -2.63 19.71 22.77
C LYS A 94 -2.82 21.02 23.51
N THR A 95 -4.03 21.58 23.55
CA THR A 95 -4.34 22.76 24.39
C THR A 95 -4.15 22.52 25.88
N LYS A 96 -4.04 21.26 26.32
CA LYS A 96 -3.75 20.91 27.72
C LYS A 96 -2.25 20.83 28.01
N GLN A 97 -1.40 20.89 26.99
CA GLN A 97 0.05 20.80 27.10
C GLN A 97 0.66 22.22 27.10
N VAL A 98 1.88 22.33 27.64
CA VAL A 98 2.65 23.58 27.60
C VAL A 98 3.00 23.91 26.14
N ASN A 99 2.91 25.19 25.75
CA ASN A 99 3.25 25.74 24.42
C ASN A 99 2.44 25.23 23.22
N TYR A 100 1.35 24.49 23.44
CA TYR A 100 0.44 24.00 22.39
C TYR A 100 1.19 23.44 21.17
N GLN A 101 2.18 22.58 21.43
CA GLN A 101 3.08 22.09 20.38
C GLN A 101 2.39 21.05 19.50
N PHE A 102 2.47 21.24 18.18
CA PHE A 102 1.90 20.33 17.20
C PHE A 102 2.90 20.09 16.05
N ASN A 103 3.44 18.88 15.98
CA ASN A 103 4.48 18.52 15.01
C ASN A 103 3.89 17.59 13.93
N ILE A 104 3.93 17.99 12.66
CA ILE A 104 3.47 17.18 11.53
C ILE A 104 4.56 17.10 10.46
N TRP A 105 4.77 15.92 9.92
CA TRP A 105 5.72 15.68 8.83
C TRP A 105 5.01 15.09 7.61
N SER A 106 5.21 15.69 6.44
CA SER A 106 4.87 15.10 5.14
C SER A 106 6.15 14.66 4.44
N ALA A 107 6.32 13.34 4.31
CA ALA A 107 7.45 12.66 3.72
C ALA A 107 7.12 12.31 2.26
N GLY A 108 7.90 12.83 1.31
CA GLY A 108 7.56 12.80 -0.12
C GLY A 108 6.57 13.91 -0.50
N CYS A 109 6.86 15.14 -0.08
CA CYS A 109 5.92 16.26 -0.17
C CYS A 109 5.76 16.86 -1.59
N SER A 110 6.52 16.39 -2.59
CA SER A 110 6.47 16.86 -3.97
C SER A 110 6.61 18.38 -4.08
N TYR A 111 5.65 19.08 -4.71
CA TYR A 111 5.61 20.55 -4.82
C TYR A 111 4.99 21.25 -3.60
N GLY A 112 4.71 20.52 -2.51
CA GLY A 112 4.29 21.05 -1.23
C GLY A 112 2.78 21.19 -1.04
N GLU A 113 1.94 20.81 -2.03
CA GLU A 113 0.49 20.98 -1.92
C GLU A 113 -0.11 20.21 -0.73
N GLU A 114 0.40 19.01 -0.40
CA GLU A 114 -0.09 18.24 0.76
C GLU A 114 0.15 18.98 2.08
N VAL A 115 1.39 19.44 2.31
CA VAL A 115 1.79 20.11 3.56
C VAL A 115 1.06 21.43 3.71
N TYR A 116 0.89 22.16 2.61
CA TYR A 116 0.11 23.40 2.63
C TYR A 116 -1.40 23.17 2.80
N SER A 117 -1.95 22.07 2.28
CA SER A 117 -3.34 21.69 2.56
C SER A 117 -3.55 21.42 4.06
N ILE A 118 -2.59 20.75 4.71
CA ILE A 118 -2.58 20.54 6.16
C ILE A 118 -2.48 21.88 6.90
N ALA A 119 -1.57 22.77 6.48
CA ALA A 119 -1.40 24.10 7.07
C ALA A 119 -2.70 24.92 7.01
N ILE A 120 -3.38 24.91 5.86
CA ILE A 120 -4.67 25.57 5.67
C ILE A 120 -5.73 24.95 6.61
N CYS A 121 -5.82 23.62 6.70
CA CYS A 121 -6.75 22.96 7.62
C CYS A 121 -6.54 23.41 9.08
N LEU A 122 -5.28 23.46 9.54
CA LEU A 122 -4.98 23.91 10.90
C LEU A 122 -5.31 25.39 11.10
N HIS A 123 -4.98 26.24 10.13
CA HIS A 123 -5.34 27.66 10.17
C HIS A 123 -6.86 27.90 10.17
N GLN A 124 -7.64 27.03 9.52
CA GLN A 124 -9.11 27.12 9.56
C GLN A 124 -9.70 26.68 10.91
N LEU A 125 -9.01 25.81 11.66
CA LEU A 125 -9.53 25.22 12.89
C LEU A 125 -9.05 25.91 14.17
N ILE A 126 -7.86 26.52 14.14
CA ILE A 126 -7.24 27.14 15.31
C ILE A 126 -7.52 28.64 15.29
N ALA A 127 -8.27 29.13 16.29
CA ALA A 127 -8.70 30.53 16.37
C ALA A 127 -7.53 31.52 16.54
N ASP A 128 -6.59 31.23 17.45
CA ASP A 128 -5.36 32.02 17.64
C ASP A 128 -4.13 31.15 17.39
N ILE A 129 -3.78 31.00 16.12
CA ILE A 129 -2.68 30.14 15.69
C ILE A 129 -1.30 30.62 16.19
N LYS A 130 -1.17 31.90 16.57
CA LYS A 130 0.10 32.46 17.06
C LYS A 130 0.48 31.94 18.44
N GLN A 131 -0.48 31.46 19.21
CA GLN A 131 -0.24 30.81 20.50
C GLN A 131 0.31 29.39 20.36
N TRP A 132 0.27 28.82 19.14
CA TRP A 132 0.69 27.45 18.90
C TRP A 132 2.11 27.38 18.36
N ASN A 133 2.91 26.49 18.94
CA ASN A 133 4.17 26.07 18.33
C ASN A 133 3.88 24.96 17.30
N ILE A 134 3.48 25.35 16.08
CA ILE A 134 3.21 24.41 14.99
C ILE A 134 4.49 24.21 14.17
N ASN A 135 4.94 22.96 14.08
CA ASN A 135 6.07 22.58 13.24
C ASN A 135 5.57 21.68 12.10
N LEU A 136 5.35 22.27 10.92
CA LEU A 136 5.02 21.54 9.70
C LEU A 136 6.28 21.37 8.85
N ILE A 137 6.69 20.12 8.62
CA ILE A 137 7.87 19.81 7.83
C ILE A 137 7.44 19.07 6.57
N GLY A 138 7.90 19.53 5.41
CA GLY A 138 7.82 18.80 4.14
C GLY A 138 9.21 18.34 3.72
N THR A 139 9.40 17.04 3.47
CA THR A 139 10.65 16.51 2.92
C THR A 139 10.44 15.84 1.58
N ASP A 140 11.42 15.96 0.68
CA ASP A 140 11.44 15.27 -0.60
C ASP A 140 12.88 15.02 -1.05
N ILE A 141 13.07 14.07 -1.97
CA ILE A 141 14.36 13.82 -2.63
C ILE A 141 14.54 14.70 -3.88
N ASN A 142 13.45 15.22 -4.44
CA ASN A 142 13.48 16.08 -5.62
C ASN A 142 13.69 17.55 -5.23
N TYR A 143 14.92 18.04 -5.39
CA TYR A 143 15.29 19.43 -5.09
C TYR A 143 14.47 20.47 -5.86
N TYR A 144 14.18 20.21 -7.14
CA TYR A 144 13.31 21.11 -7.93
C TYR A 144 11.89 21.18 -7.36
N GLY A 145 11.42 20.05 -6.81
CA GLY A 145 10.17 19.98 -6.07
C GLY A 145 10.14 20.94 -4.89
N LEU A 146 11.14 20.82 -4.03
CA LEU A 146 11.30 21.64 -2.83
C LEU A 146 11.47 23.13 -3.13
N GLU A 147 12.24 23.49 -4.15
CA GLU A 147 12.43 24.90 -4.52
C GLU A 147 11.13 25.53 -5.05
N LYS A 148 10.31 24.78 -5.77
CA LYS A 148 8.95 25.23 -6.15
C LYS A 148 8.05 25.36 -4.92
N ALA A 149 8.09 24.38 -4.03
CA ALA A 149 7.30 24.38 -2.80
C ALA A 149 7.61 25.62 -1.93
N LYS A 150 8.88 25.93 -1.69
CA LYS A 150 9.33 27.11 -0.93
C LYS A 150 8.83 28.43 -1.51
N LYS A 151 8.73 28.54 -2.84
CA LYS A 151 8.19 29.74 -3.50
C LYS A 151 6.68 29.89 -3.26
N GLY A 152 5.96 28.77 -3.08
CA GLY A 152 4.51 28.75 -2.90
C GLY A 152 3.75 29.27 -4.13
N ILE A 153 4.25 28.92 -5.31
CA ILE A 153 3.72 29.35 -6.61
C ILE A 153 3.19 28.12 -7.35
N PHE A 154 1.92 28.16 -7.73
CA PHE A 154 1.19 27.02 -8.26
C PHE A 154 0.40 27.38 -9.51
N ASN A 155 -0.02 26.36 -10.26
CA ASN A 155 -0.82 26.52 -11.47
C ASN A 155 -2.25 26.03 -11.26
N LYS A 156 -3.10 26.17 -12.29
CA LYS A 156 -4.50 25.74 -12.26
C LYS A 156 -4.67 24.24 -11.97
N ALA A 157 -3.75 23.37 -12.41
CA ALA A 157 -3.86 21.93 -12.18
C ALA A 157 -3.68 21.54 -10.71
N SER A 158 -2.82 22.25 -9.96
CA SER A 158 -2.69 22.11 -8.51
C SER A 158 -3.96 22.53 -7.76
N MET A 159 -4.79 23.41 -8.35
CA MET A 159 -6.03 23.94 -7.75
C MET A 159 -7.28 23.13 -8.06
N ARG A 160 -7.20 22.00 -8.77
CA ARG A 160 -8.39 21.34 -9.34
C ARG A 160 -9.40 20.78 -8.32
N ALA A 161 -9.00 20.60 -7.06
CA ALA A 161 -9.86 20.04 -6.01
C ALA A 161 -10.10 20.99 -4.83
N ILE A 162 -9.60 22.24 -4.91
CA ILE A 162 -9.82 23.25 -3.87
C ILE A 162 -11.18 23.94 -4.09
N ASP A 163 -11.93 24.16 -3.01
CA ASP A 163 -13.17 24.92 -3.08
C ASP A 163 -12.90 26.43 -3.25
N ASN A 164 -13.85 27.14 -3.85
CA ASN A 164 -13.69 28.56 -4.18
C ASN A 164 -13.45 29.45 -2.95
N LEU A 165 -14.05 29.13 -1.80
CA LEU A 165 -13.91 29.91 -0.57
C LEU A 165 -12.49 29.75 0.00
N THR A 166 -11.99 28.52 0.07
CA THR A 166 -10.60 28.28 0.46
C THR A 166 -9.63 28.93 -0.53
N LEU A 167 -9.89 28.81 -1.84
CA LEU A 167 -9.05 29.43 -2.86
C LEU A 167 -8.94 30.95 -2.68
N SER A 168 -10.05 31.65 -2.52
CA SER A 168 -10.07 33.11 -2.36
C SER A 168 -9.41 33.58 -1.07
N ASN A 169 -9.48 32.78 0.00
CA ASN A 169 -8.97 33.15 1.31
C ASN A 169 -7.47 32.95 1.46
N TYR A 170 -6.89 31.99 0.72
CA TYR A 170 -5.51 31.56 0.91
C TYR A 170 -4.59 31.80 -0.28
N PHE A 171 -5.14 32.16 -1.44
CA PHE A 171 -4.34 32.41 -2.64
C PHE A 171 -4.66 33.76 -3.27
N THR A 172 -3.63 34.40 -3.80
CA THR A 172 -3.76 35.51 -4.74
C THR A 172 -3.51 34.98 -6.15
N LYS A 173 -4.42 35.25 -7.08
CA LYS A 173 -4.28 34.83 -8.48
C LYS A 173 -3.79 36.00 -9.33
N HIS A 174 -2.72 35.79 -10.08
CA HIS A 174 -2.28 36.68 -11.17
C HIS A 174 -2.15 35.85 -12.45
N ASP A 175 -2.90 36.21 -13.48
CA ASP A 175 -3.03 35.47 -14.73
C ASP A 175 -3.37 33.98 -14.53
N SER A 176 -2.49 33.07 -14.92
CA SER A 176 -2.61 31.62 -14.76
C SER A 176 -1.94 31.08 -13.50
N THR A 177 -1.37 31.96 -12.68
CA THR A 177 -0.51 31.63 -11.53
C THR A 177 -1.22 31.94 -10.21
N TYR A 178 -1.06 31.03 -9.25
CA TYR A 178 -1.63 31.12 -7.91
C TYR A 178 -0.51 31.24 -6.90
N PHE A 179 -0.54 32.31 -6.10
CA PHE A 179 0.45 32.61 -5.07
C PHE A 179 -0.16 32.34 -3.70
N LEU A 180 0.42 31.39 -2.96
CA LEU A 180 -0.02 31.07 -1.60
C LEU A 180 0.33 32.21 -0.64
N ASN A 181 -0.63 32.60 0.19
CA ASN A 181 -0.46 33.70 1.14
C ASN A 181 0.72 33.45 2.09
N LYS A 182 1.49 34.51 2.36
CA LYS A 182 2.73 34.43 3.15
C LYS A 182 2.52 33.83 4.54
N ASN A 183 1.41 34.17 5.20
CA ASN A 183 1.06 33.64 6.52
C ASN A 183 0.94 32.11 6.54
N ILE A 184 0.49 31.46 5.46
CA ILE A 184 0.46 30.00 5.35
C ILE A 184 1.83 29.46 4.92
N ARG A 185 2.51 30.14 3.98
CA ARG A 185 3.85 29.71 3.54
C ARG A 185 4.83 29.61 4.70
N ASP A 186 4.81 30.60 5.59
CA ASP A 186 5.71 30.69 6.74
C ASP A 186 5.44 29.61 7.81
N MET A 187 4.29 28.91 7.75
CA MET A 187 3.99 27.79 8.67
C MET A 187 4.78 26.51 8.33
N VAL A 188 5.30 26.40 7.09
CA VAL A 188 5.89 25.16 6.58
C VAL A 188 7.39 25.32 6.35
N LYS A 189 8.17 24.35 6.85
CA LYS A 189 9.60 24.23 6.59
C LYS A 189 9.84 23.09 5.60
N PHE A 190 10.60 23.38 4.55
CA PHE A 190 11.00 22.38 3.56
C PHE A 190 12.46 21.99 3.73
N ALA A 191 12.74 20.70 3.69
CA ALA A 191 14.10 20.16 3.74
C ALA A 191 14.27 19.01 2.75
N TYR A 192 15.51 18.79 2.31
CA TYR A 192 15.83 17.55 1.61
C TYR A 192 15.70 16.38 2.59
N GLY A 193 15.08 15.29 2.16
CA GLY A 193 14.97 14.10 2.98
C GLY A 193 14.78 12.85 2.14
N ASN A 194 15.75 11.93 2.24
CA ASN A 194 15.69 10.63 1.60
C ASN A 194 15.24 9.57 2.61
N ILE A 195 13.99 9.12 2.48
CA ILE A 195 13.38 8.12 3.37
C ILE A 195 14.21 6.82 3.39
N ALA A 196 14.89 6.46 2.30
CA ALA A 196 15.72 5.26 2.24
C ALA A 196 17.00 5.34 3.09
N LYS A 197 17.42 6.54 3.51
CA LYS A 197 18.58 6.74 4.39
C LYS A 197 18.24 6.71 5.87
N MET A 198 16.97 6.92 6.24
CA MET A 198 16.49 6.92 7.62
C MET A 198 17.33 7.82 8.55
N GLU A 199 17.70 9.02 8.07
CA GLU A 199 18.52 9.96 8.83
C GLU A 199 17.79 10.42 10.11
N PRO A 200 18.44 10.52 11.27
CA PRO A 200 17.77 10.88 12.52
C PRO A 200 16.99 12.20 12.46
N MET A 201 15.77 12.20 12.99
CA MET A 201 14.96 13.42 13.12
C MET A 201 15.15 14.03 14.52
N ASN A 202 15.21 15.36 14.58
CA ASN A 202 15.39 16.09 15.85
C ASN A 202 14.15 16.11 16.74
N GLU A 203 12.97 15.81 16.19
CA GLU A 203 11.67 15.93 16.85
C GLU A 203 10.86 14.65 16.63
N LYS A 204 9.92 14.39 17.56
CA LYS A 204 8.86 13.39 17.36
C LYS A 204 7.61 14.06 16.80
N PHE A 205 6.83 13.30 16.03
CA PHE A 205 5.67 13.81 15.29
C PHE A 205 4.36 13.29 15.85
N ASP A 206 3.35 14.15 15.85
CA ASP A 206 1.96 13.80 16.17
C ASP A 206 1.27 13.12 14.99
N ALA A 207 1.60 13.57 13.77
CA ALA A 207 1.18 12.93 12.53
C ALA A 207 2.30 12.90 11.50
N ILE A 208 2.42 11.79 10.79
CA ILE A 208 3.28 11.65 9.61
C ILE A 208 2.39 11.32 8.41
N PHE A 209 2.61 11.98 7.29
CA PHE A 209 1.99 11.69 6.00
C PHE A 209 3.07 11.18 5.07
N CYS A 210 2.89 9.99 4.48
CA CYS A 210 3.79 9.44 3.48
C CYS A 210 2.94 8.76 2.41
N ARG A 211 2.38 9.57 1.50
CA ARG A 211 1.29 9.17 0.60
C ARG A 211 1.76 9.12 -0.83
N ASN A 212 1.44 8.03 -1.53
CA ASN A 212 1.85 7.77 -2.91
C ASN A 212 3.37 7.71 -3.10
N VAL A 213 4.10 7.28 -2.06
CA VAL A 213 5.57 7.15 -2.08
C VAL A 213 5.99 5.68 -2.06
N PHE A 214 5.35 4.85 -1.24
CA PHE A 214 5.75 3.46 -1.02
C PHE A 214 5.65 2.60 -2.29
N ILE A 215 4.75 2.94 -3.22
CA ILE A 215 4.66 2.30 -4.54
C ILE A 215 5.96 2.34 -5.36
N TYR A 216 6.87 3.27 -5.05
CA TYR A 216 8.17 3.38 -5.72
C TYR A 216 9.30 2.71 -4.93
N LEU A 217 9.07 2.35 -3.66
CA LEU A 217 10.14 1.85 -2.81
C LEU A 217 10.38 0.36 -3.04
N ASP A 218 11.66 -0.03 -2.99
CA ASP A 218 12.03 -1.42 -2.80
C ASP A 218 11.43 -1.97 -1.51
N LYS A 219 11.05 -3.26 -1.51
CA LYS A 219 10.31 -3.90 -0.42
C LYS A 219 11.04 -3.81 0.93
N ASP A 220 12.36 -3.98 0.93
CA ASP A 220 13.16 -3.94 2.16
C ASP A 220 13.29 -2.51 2.69
N VAL A 221 13.44 -1.54 1.78
CA VAL A 221 13.47 -0.11 2.12
C VAL A 221 12.13 0.33 2.68
N ALA A 222 11.02 -0.09 2.06
CA ALA A 222 9.67 0.21 2.50
C ALA A 222 9.41 -0.30 3.93
N THR A 223 9.86 -1.52 4.24
CA THR A 223 9.72 -2.10 5.59
C THR A 223 10.50 -1.29 6.63
N LYS A 224 11.77 -0.96 6.35
CA LYS A 224 12.61 -0.15 7.24
C LYS A 224 12.06 1.28 7.40
N ALA A 225 11.43 1.84 6.36
CA ALA A 225 10.80 3.14 6.42
C ALA A 225 9.62 3.15 7.43
N LEU A 226 8.83 2.06 7.50
CA LEU A 226 7.77 1.95 8.52
C LEU A 226 8.35 1.91 9.94
N ASP A 227 9.44 1.17 10.18
CA ASP A 227 10.12 1.18 11.47
C ASP A 227 10.59 2.58 11.83
N PHE A 228 11.20 3.27 10.86
CA PHE A 228 11.66 4.64 11.03
C PHE A 228 10.52 5.62 11.34
N PHE A 229 9.37 5.52 10.66
CA PHE A 229 8.20 6.33 10.97
C PHE A 229 7.63 6.00 12.36
N TYR A 230 7.57 4.72 12.74
CA TYR A 230 7.10 4.29 14.06
C TYR A 230 7.97 4.87 15.17
N GLU A 231 9.29 4.82 15.03
CA GLU A 231 10.19 5.40 16.01
C GLU A 231 10.02 6.91 16.10
N ASN A 232 9.77 7.60 14.98
CA ASN A 232 9.64 9.06 14.96
C ASN A 232 8.23 9.59 15.31
N LEU A 233 7.23 8.74 15.50
CA LEU A 233 5.95 9.15 16.05
C LEU A 233 5.99 9.23 17.58
N VAL A 234 5.25 10.20 18.13
CA VAL A 234 4.90 10.19 19.55
C VAL A 234 3.93 9.04 19.85
N ASP A 235 3.85 8.66 21.11
CA ASP A 235 2.83 7.73 21.58
C ASP A 235 1.42 8.28 21.32
N GLY A 236 0.58 7.48 20.68
CA GLY A 236 -0.74 7.91 20.18
C GLY A 236 -0.70 8.63 18.83
N GLY A 237 0.48 8.90 18.27
CA GLY A 237 0.66 9.53 16.97
C GLY A 237 0.22 8.65 15.81
N VAL A 238 0.02 9.26 14.64
CA VAL A 238 -0.64 8.63 13.50
C VAL A 238 0.16 8.78 12.21
N LEU A 239 0.31 7.69 11.46
CA LEU A 239 0.85 7.66 10.10
C LEU A 239 -0.28 7.50 9.08
N PHE A 240 -0.27 8.36 8.05
CA PHE A 240 -1.17 8.33 6.90
C PHE A 240 -0.41 7.87 5.67
N LEU A 241 -0.87 6.77 5.08
CA LEU A 241 -0.42 6.28 3.77
C LEU A 241 -1.57 6.33 2.76
N SER A 242 -1.26 6.25 1.47
CA SER A 242 -2.29 6.12 0.44
C SER A 242 -2.78 4.66 0.31
N PRO A 243 -3.99 4.41 -0.22
CA PRO A 243 -4.50 3.05 -0.42
C PRO A 243 -3.55 2.10 -1.16
N ALA A 244 -2.80 2.63 -2.12
CA ALA A 244 -1.80 1.88 -2.88
C ALA A 244 -0.55 1.51 -2.07
N ASP A 245 -0.33 2.10 -0.90
CA ASP A 245 0.85 1.92 -0.05
C ASP A 245 0.62 0.92 1.11
N TYR A 246 -0.64 0.52 1.37
CA TYR A 246 -1.00 -0.29 2.55
C TYR A 246 -0.43 -1.72 2.53
N PHE A 247 0.01 -2.23 1.37
CA PHE A 247 0.59 -3.57 1.23
C PHE A 247 1.83 -3.80 2.09
N VAL A 248 2.53 -2.73 2.49
CA VAL A 248 3.76 -2.81 3.30
C VAL A 248 3.45 -2.98 4.80
N CYS A 249 2.21 -2.74 5.22
CA CYS A 249 1.84 -2.68 6.64
C CYS A 249 1.40 -4.01 7.25
N CYS A 250 1.32 -5.08 6.45
CA CYS A 250 0.65 -6.35 6.79
C CYS A 250 1.29 -7.15 7.96
N SER A 251 2.35 -6.65 8.58
CA SER A 251 3.05 -7.29 9.70
C SER A 251 3.73 -6.31 10.68
N HIS A 252 3.40 -5.01 10.61
CA HIS A 252 4.09 -3.97 11.40
C HIS A 252 3.45 -3.76 12.78
N LYS A 253 4.17 -3.10 13.71
CA LYS A 253 3.76 -2.77 15.08
C LYS A 253 2.66 -1.70 15.15
N PHE A 254 2.37 -1.03 14.04
CA PHE A 254 1.28 -0.07 13.96
C PHE A 254 -0.08 -0.73 14.18
N SER A 255 -0.92 -0.07 14.97
CA SER A 255 -2.33 -0.41 15.13
C SER A 255 -3.11 0.20 13.97
N VAL A 256 -3.74 -0.64 13.14
CA VAL A 256 -4.53 -0.18 12.01
C VAL A 256 -5.91 0.27 12.51
N GLN A 257 -6.26 1.54 12.31
CA GLN A 257 -7.60 2.05 12.59
C GLN A 257 -8.28 2.46 11.29
N ILE A 258 -9.54 2.06 11.12
CA ILE A 258 -10.36 2.44 9.98
C ILE A 258 -11.52 3.28 10.49
N VAL A 259 -11.57 4.54 10.06
CA VAL A 259 -12.66 5.48 10.41
C VAL A 259 -13.20 6.08 9.12
N ASP A 260 -14.51 5.98 8.89
CA ASP A 260 -15.18 6.48 7.68
C ASP A 260 -14.57 5.97 6.35
N ASN A 261 -14.07 4.73 6.33
CA ASN A 261 -13.32 4.12 5.20
C ASN A 261 -11.91 4.69 4.96
N LEU A 262 -11.38 5.51 5.87
CA LEU A 262 -9.97 5.95 5.85
C LEU A 262 -9.16 5.08 6.80
N CYS A 263 -8.03 4.59 6.30
CA CYS A 263 -7.08 3.80 7.07
C CYS A 263 -5.99 4.72 7.64
N MET A 264 -5.72 4.55 8.93
CA MET A 264 -4.65 5.23 9.63
C MET A 264 -3.87 4.24 10.49
N LEU A 265 -2.57 4.48 10.60
CA LEU A 265 -1.64 3.63 11.34
C LEU A 265 -1.25 4.32 12.63
N LYS A 266 -1.74 3.83 13.76
CA LYS A 266 -1.54 4.46 15.07
C LYS A 266 -0.43 3.80 15.86
N LYS A 267 0.47 4.61 16.42
CA LYS A 267 1.42 4.16 17.45
C LYS A 267 0.69 4.08 18.78
N GLU A 268 0.56 2.88 19.35
CA GLU A 268 -0.10 2.72 20.65
C GLU A 268 0.69 3.37 21.78
N THR A 269 -0.01 3.84 22.81
CA THR A 269 0.62 4.55 23.92
C THR A 269 1.34 3.57 24.85
N THR A 270 2.65 3.72 25.02
CA THR A 270 3.42 3.00 26.03
C THR A 270 3.07 3.60 27.39
N LYS A 271 2.31 2.89 28.24
CA LYS A 271 2.13 3.32 29.63
C LYS A 271 3.50 3.26 30.33
N LYS A 272 4.05 4.41 30.74
CA LYS A 272 5.13 4.46 31.73
C LYS A 272 4.60 3.84 33.03
N GLN A 273 5.06 2.63 33.35
CA GLN A 273 5.05 2.13 34.72
C GLN A 273 6.34 2.59 35.38
N ASP A 274 6.22 3.47 36.38
CA ASP A 274 7.32 3.81 37.27
C ASP A 274 7.77 2.53 38.00
N ILE A 275 9.03 2.17 37.78
CA ILE A 275 9.71 1.09 38.49
C ILE A 275 10.10 1.66 39.87
N ILE A 276 9.28 1.40 40.89
CA ILE A 276 9.75 1.35 42.28
C ILE A 276 9.61 -0.10 42.72
N VAL A 277 10.77 -0.75 42.79
CA VAL A 277 10.96 -2.07 43.36
C VAL A 277 10.64 -1.99 44.85
N ASN A 278 9.56 -2.63 45.28
CA ASN A 278 9.52 -3.25 46.59
C ASN A 278 8.94 -4.66 46.50
N LYS A 279 9.68 -5.57 47.11
CA LYS A 279 9.60 -7.02 46.97
C LYS A 279 8.45 -7.57 47.83
N LYS A 280 7.79 -8.62 47.30
CA LYS A 280 6.77 -9.51 47.88
C LYS A 280 5.31 -9.01 47.83
N GLU A 281 4.53 -9.50 46.88
CA GLU A 281 3.53 -10.58 47.05
C GLU A 281 2.76 -10.82 45.72
N GLU A 282 1.99 -11.91 45.68
CA GLU A 282 1.50 -12.69 44.53
C GLU A 282 0.66 -11.99 43.41
N ARG A 283 0.74 -12.62 42.22
CA ARG A 283 -0.23 -12.71 41.07
C ARG A 283 -0.28 -11.65 39.96
N SER A 284 -0.12 -12.19 38.72
CA SER A 284 -0.83 -11.94 37.45
C SER A 284 -0.04 -11.32 36.27
N ASP A 285 0.41 -12.17 35.32
CA ASP A 285 0.83 -11.74 33.96
C ASP A 285 0.79 -12.89 32.89
N LEU A 286 -0.28 -13.71 32.89
CA LEU A 286 -0.49 -14.81 31.93
C LEU A 286 -1.37 -14.44 30.72
N SER A 287 -2.21 -13.40 30.82
CA SER A 287 -3.36 -13.22 29.91
C SER A 287 -3.06 -12.65 28.51
N TYR A 288 -1.96 -11.90 28.30
CA TYR A 288 -1.70 -11.24 27.01
C TYR A 288 -1.02 -12.17 25.99
N SER A 289 -0.09 -13.03 26.42
CA SER A 289 0.51 -14.06 25.55
C SER A 289 -0.47 -15.18 25.21
N GLU A 290 -1.41 -15.47 26.13
CA GLU A 290 -2.53 -16.38 25.91
C GLU A 290 -3.44 -15.90 24.77
N ASN A 291 -3.67 -14.59 24.66
CA ASN A 291 -4.61 -14.03 23.68
C ASN A 291 -4.10 -14.12 22.23
N GLN A 292 -2.78 -14.00 22.00
CA GLN A 292 -2.19 -14.22 20.67
C GLN A 292 -2.12 -15.71 20.30
N LYS A 293 -1.78 -16.58 21.27
CA LYS A 293 -1.86 -18.03 21.08
C LYS A 293 -3.28 -18.47 20.75
N GLU A 294 -4.27 -17.95 21.47
CA GLU A 294 -5.67 -18.27 21.24
C GLU A 294 -6.12 -17.84 19.83
N ARG A 295 -5.76 -16.64 19.36
CA ARG A 295 -6.05 -16.20 17.98
C ARG A 295 -5.49 -17.15 16.93
N ALA A 296 -4.24 -17.59 17.09
CA ALA A 296 -3.61 -18.53 16.17
C ALA A 296 -4.31 -19.89 16.19
N THR A 297 -4.62 -20.41 17.38
CA THR A 297 -5.36 -21.67 17.54
C THR A 297 -6.73 -21.62 16.87
N ARG A 298 -7.48 -20.53 17.04
CA ARG A 298 -8.81 -20.41 16.43
C ARG A 298 -8.78 -20.28 14.91
N ILE A 299 -7.77 -19.58 14.35
CA ILE A 299 -7.58 -19.56 12.89
C ILE A 299 -7.22 -20.96 12.38
N HIS A 300 -6.39 -21.70 13.11
CA HIS A 300 -6.05 -23.07 12.79
C HIS A 300 -7.30 -23.98 12.79
N GLU A 301 -8.15 -23.90 13.82
CA GLU A 301 -9.43 -24.63 13.88
C GLU A 301 -10.34 -24.34 12.68
N ILE A 302 -10.49 -23.07 12.29
CA ILE A 302 -11.28 -22.68 11.11
C ILE A 302 -10.70 -23.33 9.86
N ARG A 303 -9.37 -23.32 9.70
CA ARG A 303 -8.71 -23.89 8.52
C ARG A 303 -8.85 -25.41 8.48
N THR A 304 -8.65 -26.09 9.60
CA THR A 304 -8.87 -27.54 9.70
C THR A 304 -10.30 -27.93 9.33
N SER A 305 -11.32 -27.17 9.76
CA SER A 305 -12.70 -27.43 9.35
C SER A 305 -12.93 -27.23 7.85
N LEU A 306 -12.36 -26.18 7.25
CA LEU A 306 -12.47 -25.92 5.82
C LEU A 306 -11.79 -27.01 4.97
N ASP A 307 -10.57 -27.39 5.34
CA ASP A 307 -9.81 -28.45 4.66
C ASP A 307 -10.52 -29.81 4.79
N GLY A 308 -11.18 -30.04 5.93
CA GLY A 308 -12.07 -31.18 6.18
C GLY A 308 -13.45 -31.09 5.52
N LYS A 309 -13.75 -30.00 4.79
CA LYS A 309 -15.05 -29.70 4.15
C LYS A 309 -16.25 -29.62 5.13
N ASP A 310 -15.98 -29.39 6.41
CA ASP A 310 -17.02 -29.12 7.41
C ASP A 310 -17.33 -27.61 7.45
N TYR A 311 -18.05 -27.16 6.43
CA TYR A 311 -18.32 -25.74 6.21
C TYR A 311 -19.21 -25.11 7.28
N LEU A 312 -20.13 -25.87 7.87
CA LEU A 312 -21.02 -25.37 8.92
C LEU A 312 -20.25 -25.09 10.22
N THR A 313 -19.36 -26.01 10.61
CA THR A 313 -18.47 -25.79 11.76
C THR A 313 -17.49 -24.66 11.50
N ALA A 314 -16.93 -24.57 10.28
CA ALA A 314 -16.08 -23.45 9.89
C ALA A 314 -16.80 -22.10 10.04
N LEU A 315 -18.04 -21.98 9.56
CA LEU A 315 -18.84 -20.75 9.68
C LEU A 315 -19.13 -20.37 11.14
N LYS A 316 -19.44 -21.36 11.99
CA LYS A 316 -19.65 -21.15 13.43
C LYS A 316 -18.37 -20.65 14.12
N ASN A 317 -17.23 -21.26 13.81
CA ASN A 317 -15.94 -20.86 14.36
C ASN A 317 -15.53 -19.46 13.87
N ILE A 318 -15.79 -19.13 12.61
CA ILE A 318 -15.58 -17.78 12.06
C ILE A 318 -16.43 -16.74 12.79
N HIS A 319 -17.73 -17.02 13.02
CA HIS A 319 -18.61 -16.12 13.76
C HIS A 319 -18.10 -15.86 15.18
N THR A 320 -17.75 -16.94 15.88
CA THR A 320 -17.21 -16.88 17.25
C THR A 320 -15.89 -16.10 17.30
N TYR A 321 -15.02 -16.31 16.30
CA TYR A 321 -13.78 -15.54 16.17
C TYR A 321 -14.08 -14.05 15.98
N ILE A 322 -15.01 -13.70 15.09
CA ILE A 322 -15.35 -12.32 14.78
C ILE A 322 -15.90 -11.58 16.00
N GLU A 323 -16.78 -12.23 16.78
CA GLU A 323 -17.33 -11.64 18.01
C GLU A 323 -16.24 -11.35 19.04
N LYS A 324 -15.22 -12.22 19.13
CA LYS A 324 -14.17 -12.12 20.14
C LYS A 324 -12.97 -11.27 19.71
N PHE A 325 -12.59 -11.31 18.45
CA PHE A 325 -11.33 -10.74 17.94
C PHE A 325 -11.50 -9.76 16.77
N GLY A 326 -12.71 -9.64 16.23
CA GLY A 326 -13.00 -8.77 15.10
C GLY A 326 -12.80 -9.45 13.73
N VAL A 327 -13.15 -8.70 12.68
CA VAL A 327 -13.12 -9.16 11.28
C VAL A 327 -11.75 -8.93 10.65
N THR A 328 -11.31 -9.86 9.82
CA THR A 328 -10.13 -9.72 8.94
C THR A 328 -10.46 -10.10 7.50
N GLY A 329 -9.64 -9.65 6.54
CA GLY A 329 -9.77 -10.06 5.13
C GLY A 329 -9.71 -11.58 4.96
N LEU A 330 -8.78 -12.23 5.68
CA LEU A 330 -8.67 -13.69 5.76
C LEU A 330 -9.99 -14.33 6.19
N LEU A 331 -10.67 -13.84 7.23
CA LEU A 331 -11.94 -14.44 7.69
C LEU A 331 -13.07 -14.25 6.69
N TYR A 332 -13.13 -13.12 6.00
CA TYR A 332 -14.09 -12.96 4.91
C TYR A 332 -13.80 -13.88 3.73
N ARG A 333 -12.53 -14.13 3.41
CA ARG A 333 -12.16 -15.16 2.44
C ARG A 333 -12.58 -16.55 2.91
N CYS A 334 -12.23 -16.94 4.14
CA CYS A 334 -12.62 -18.21 4.76
C CYS A 334 -14.15 -18.40 4.74
N LYS A 335 -14.90 -17.32 5.01
CA LYS A 335 -16.37 -17.33 4.98
C LYS A 335 -16.91 -17.49 3.57
N GLY A 336 -16.32 -16.80 2.59
CA GLY A 336 -16.67 -16.95 1.17
C GLY A 336 -16.39 -18.36 0.65
N GLU A 337 -15.26 -18.95 1.04
CA GLU A 337 -14.86 -20.33 0.74
C GLU A 337 -15.87 -21.35 1.30
N ALA A 338 -16.27 -21.21 2.57
CA ALA A 338 -17.29 -22.07 3.18
C ALA A 338 -18.65 -21.98 2.47
N LEU A 339 -19.08 -20.76 2.13
CA LEU A 339 -20.37 -20.52 1.46
C LEU A 339 -20.38 -21.07 0.03
N LEU A 340 -19.27 -20.94 -0.71
CA LEU A 340 -19.10 -21.58 -2.01
C LEU A 340 -19.20 -23.11 -1.88
N GLY A 341 -18.55 -23.69 -0.87
CA GLY A 341 -18.63 -25.14 -0.59
C GLY A 341 -20.05 -25.64 -0.26
N LEU A 342 -20.92 -24.75 0.24
CA LEU A 342 -22.35 -25.01 0.50
C LEU A 342 -23.26 -24.70 -0.70
N GLY A 343 -22.72 -24.18 -1.80
CA GLY A 343 -23.49 -23.75 -2.98
C GLY A 343 -24.18 -22.39 -2.85
N GLU A 344 -23.90 -21.63 -1.79
CA GLU A 344 -24.50 -20.33 -1.49
C GLU A 344 -23.80 -19.19 -2.27
N ASN A 345 -23.80 -19.29 -3.60
CA ASN A 345 -22.98 -18.48 -4.51
C ASN A 345 -23.21 -16.96 -4.36
N THR A 346 -24.45 -16.54 -4.21
CA THR A 346 -24.81 -15.11 -4.02
C THR A 346 -24.21 -14.52 -2.74
N MET A 347 -24.12 -15.31 -1.67
CA MET A 347 -23.52 -14.86 -0.42
C MET A 347 -21.99 -14.96 -0.47
N ALA A 348 -21.47 -16.00 -1.13
CA ALA A 348 -20.03 -16.20 -1.32
C ALA A 348 -19.39 -14.99 -2.02
N ILE A 349 -19.97 -14.50 -3.13
CA ILE A 349 -19.42 -13.36 -3.89
C ILE A 349 -19.37 -12.07 -3.07
N VAL A 350 -20.38 -11.84 -2.20
CA VAL A 350 -20.43 -10.66 -1.31
C VAL A 350 -19.26 -10.69 -0.33
N PHE A 351 -19.01 -11.84 0.32
CA PHE A 351 -17.93 -11.95 1.30
C PHE A 351 -16.54 -11.97 0.64
N LEU A 352 -16.40 -12.58 -0.55
CA LEU A 352 -15.15 -12.54 -1.31
C LEU A 352 -14.83 -11.12 -1.79
N THR A 353 -15.84 -10.34 -2.19
CA THR A 353 -15.65 -8.93 -2.54
C THR A 353 -15.20 -8.09 -1.33
N LYS A 354 -15.75 -8.37 -0.14
CA LYS A 354 -15.27 -7.73 1.10
C LYS A 354 -13.85 -8.18 1.45
N ALA A 355 -13.51 -9.45 1.24
CA ALA A 355 -12.15 -9.97 1.44
C ALA A 355 -11.16 -9.23 0.54
N ILE A 356 -11.46 -9.13 -0.76
CA ILE A 356 -10.66 -8.37 -1.75
C ILE A 356 -10.55 -6.90 -1.39
N LYS A 357 -11.60 -6.29 -0.84
CA LYS A 357 -11.56 -4.88 -0.41
C LYS A 357 -10.61 -4.68 0.78
N LEU A 358 -10.55 -5.64 1.70
CA LEU A 358 -9.66 -5.60 2.87
C LEU A 358 -8.23 -6.04 2.53
N ASP A 359 -8.08 -6.95 1.57
CA ASP A 359 -6.81 -7.43 1.05
C ASP A 359 -6.86 -7.53 -0.49
N PRO A 360 -6.54 -6.43 -1.21
CA PRO A 360 -6.52 -6.41 -2.68
C PRO A 360 -5.41 -7.24 -3.31
N CYS A 361 -4.51 -7.80 -2.50
CA CYS A 361 -3.44 -8.70 -2.92
C CYS A 361 -3.75 -10.16 -2.54
N ASP A 362 -4.96 -10.46 -2.07
CA ASP A 362 -5.39 -11.83 -1.82
C ASP A 362 -5.74 -12.51 -3.15
N ALA A 363 -4.73 -13.08 -3.80
CA ALA A 363 -4.88 -13.85 -5.04
C ALA A 363 -5.90 -15.00 -4.88
N THR A 364 -5.99 -15.58 -3.68
CA THR A 364 -6.94 -16.65 -3.38
C THR A 364 -8.38 -16.13 -3.33
N ALA A 365 -8.62 -14.94 -2.78
CA ALA A 365 -9.96 -14.34 -2.79
C ALA A 365 -10.44 -14.01 -4.22
N PHE A 366 -9.55 -13.50 -5.08
CA PHE A 366 -9.84 -13.29 -6.50
C PHE A 366 -10.12 -14.60 -7.24
N PHE A 367 -9.32 -15.64 -6.99
CA PHE A 367 -9.53 -16.96 -7.57
C PHE A 367 -10.89 -17.54 -7.18
N LEU A 368 -11.21 -17.56 -5.87
CA LEU A 368 -12.49 -18.06 -5.38
C LEU A 368 -13.67 -17.26 -5.93
N LYS A 369 -13.52 -15.94 -6.08
CA LYS A 369 -14.55 -15.09 -6.70
C LYS A 369 -14.78 -15.47 -8.16
N GLY A 370 -13.70 -15.72 -8.91
CA GLY A 370 -13.79 -16.19 -10.29
C GLY A 370 -14.51 -17.52 -10.42
N LEU A 371 -14.30 -18.46 -9.48
CA LEU A 371 -15.04 -19.74 -9.47
C LEU A 371 -16.54 -19.54 -9.24
N VAL A 372 -16.93 -18.70 -8.26
CA VAL A 372 -18.35 -18.37 -8.01
C VAL A 372 -18.98 -17.75 -9.25
N GLU A 373 -18.26 -16.87 -9.94
CA GLU A 373 -18.73 -16.20 -11.16
C GLU A 373 -18.93 -17.19 -12.31
N LEU A 374 -18.03 -18.17 -12.50
CA LEU A 374 -18.21 -19.24 -13.46
C LEU A 374 -19.45 -20.09 -13.17
N ASP A 375 -19.67 -20.48 -11.91
CA ASP A 375 -20.87 -21.24 -11.51
C ASP A 375 -22.17 -20.44 -11.74
N MET A 376 -22.10 -19.13 -11.57
CA MET A 376 -23.20 -18.20 -11.86
C MET A 376 -23.34 -17.86 -13.36
N LYS A 377 -22.50 -18.43 -14.24
CA LYS A 377 -22.44 -18.16 -15.69
C LYS A 377 -22.10 -16.70 -16.03
N GLN A 378 -21.37 -16.02 -15.16
CA GLN A 378 -20.88 -14.64 -15.33
C GLN A 378 -19.49 -14.65 -15.96
N ASN A 379 -19.42 -15.12 -17.21
CA ASN A 379 -18.18 -15.45 -17.92
C ASN A 379 -17.17 -14.28 -17.99
N ASP A 380 -17.61 -13.06 -18.30
CA ASP A 380 -16.71 -11.90 -18.42
C ASP A 380 -16.12 -11.49 -17.06
N ALA A 381 -16.93 -11.55 -16.01
CA ALA A 381 -16.49 -11.22 -14.65
C ALA A 381 -15.48 -12.24 -14.13
N ALA A 382 -15.72 -13.53 -14.42
CA ALA A 382 -14.82 -14.61 -14.06
C ALA A 382 -13.43 -14.45 -14.70
N GLU A 383 -13.37 -14.08 -15.99
CA GLU A 383 -12.10 -13.84 -16.67
C GLU A 383 -11.30 -12.73 -15.97
N ILE A 384 -11.94 -11.63 -15.60
CA ILE A 384 -11.30 -10.50 -14.91
C ILE A 384 -10.75 -10.96 -13.55
N SER A 385 -11.57 -11.65 -12.76
CA SER A 385 -11.18 -12.13 -11.43
C SER A 385 -10.01 -13.13 -11.49
N LEU A 386 -10.03 -14.09 -12.43
CA LEU A 386 -8.98 -15.09 -12.59
C LEU A 386 -7.67 -14.48 -13.12
N ASN A 387 -7.74 -13.57 -14.09
CA ASN A 387 -6.57 -12.83 -14.55
C ASN A 387 -5.96 -12.00 -13.42
N LYS A 388 -6.80 -11.38 -12.57
CA LYS A 388 -6.31 -10.62 -11.42
C LYS A 388 -5.58 -11.52 -10.42
N ALA A 389 -6.11 -12.72 -10.14
CA ALA A 389 -5.44 -13.70 -9.29
C ALA A 389 -4.04 -14.06 -9.81
N LEU A 390 -3.89 -14.32 -11.12
CA LEU A 390 -2.61 -14.63 -11.74
C LEU A 390 -1.66 -13.42 -11.83
N SER A 391 -2.18 -12.22 -11.97
CA SER A 391 -1.36 -11.00 -11.93
C SER A 391 -0.71 -10.77 -10.56
N ILE A 392 -1.42 -11.15 -9.49
CA ILE A 392 -0.94 -11.04 -8.11
C ILE A 392 -0.01 -12.22 -7.79
N LYS A 393 -0.42 -13.43 -8.19
CA LYS A 393 0.32 -14.66 -7.96
C LYS A 393 0.51 -15.43 -9.28
N PRO A 394 1.58 -15.15 -10.04
CA PRO A 394 1.85 -15.81 -11.32
C PRO A 394 2.11 -17.32 -11.19
N ASP A 395 2.60 -17.77 -10.04
CA ASP A 395 2.86 -19.17 -9.67
C ASP A 395 1.64 -19.84 -9.03
N PHE A 396 0.42 -19.55 -9.52
CA PHE A 396 -0.83 -20.12 -9.00
C PHE A 396 -1.44 -21.13 -10.01
N PRO A 397 -1.16 -22.44 -9.86
CA PRO A 397 -1.54 -23.45 -10.86
C PRO A 397 -3.04 -23.58 -11.08
N GLU A 398 -3.84 -23.55 -10.01
CA GLU A 398 -5.30 -23.70 -10.11
C GLU A 398 -5.93 -22.52 -10.86
N ALA A 399 -5.51 -21.28 -10.56
CA ALA A 399 -6.03 -20.11 -11.28
C ALA A 399 -5.70 -20.17 -12.78
N ALA A 400 -4.49 -20.59 -13.13
CA ALA A 400 -4.08 -20.79 -14.53
C ALA A 400 -4.89 -21.90 -15.21
N TYR A 401 -5.15 -22.99 -14.50
CA TYR A 401 -5.96 -24.10 -15.01
C TYR A 401 -7.39 -23.69 -15.34
N TYR A 402 -8.10 -23.07 -14.39
CA TYR A 402 -9.50 -22.66 -14.60
C TYR A 402 -9.64 -21.57 -15.67
N LEU A 403 -8.69 -20.63 -15.74
CA LEU A 403 -8.66 -19.64 -16.82
C LEU A 403 -8.35 -20.30 -18.18
N GLY A 404 -7.46 -21.29 -18.22
CA GLY A 404 -7.18 -22.06 -19.43
C GLY A 404 -8.40 -22.81 -19.96
N LEU A 405 -9.16 -23.46 -19.06
CA LEU A 405 -10.42 -24.11 -19.41
C LEU A 405 -11.47 -23.13 -19.93
N TYR A 406 -11.58 -21.95 -19.31
CA TYR A 406 -12.46 -20.88 -19.78
C TYR A 406 -12.15 -20.50 -21.24
N TYR A 407 -10.88 -20.26 -21.59
CA TYR A 407 -10.52 -19.93 -22.97
C TYR A 407 -10.78 -21.08 -23.95
N LEU A 408 -10.57 -22.33 -23.53
CA LEU A 408 -10.89 -23.49 -24.36
C LEU A 408 -12.39 -23.60 -24.67
N GLN A 409 -13.24 -23.32 -23.68
CA GLN A 409 -14.70 -23.28 -23.87
C GLN A 409 -15.14 -22.17 -24.81
N ASN A 410 -14.41 -21.05 -24.83
CA ASN A 410 -14.65 -19.91 -25.73
C ASN A 410 -13.90 -20.02 -27.08
N GLN A 411 -13.45 -21.22 -27.46
CA GLN A 411 -12.76 -21.50 -28.73
C GLN A 411 -11.38 -20.82 -28.88
N GLU A 412 -10.83 -20.21 -27.83
CA GLU A 412 -9.47 -19.65 -27.79
C GLU A 412 -8.43 -20.72 -27.46
N ARG A 413 -8.34 -21.75 -28.32
CA ARG A 413 -7.56 -22.98 -28.07
C ARG A 413 -6.10 -22.73 -27.72
N LYS A 414 -5.42 -21.86 -28.48
CA LYS A 414 -3.99 -21.57 -28.27
C LYS A 414 -3.72 -21.01 -26.88
N ARG A 415 -4.47 -19.97 -26.49
CA ARG A 415 -4.35 -19.28 -25.20
C ARG A 415 -4.67 -20.21 -24.04
N GLY A 416 -5.72 -21.02 -24.20
CA GLY A 416 -6.10 -22.02 -23.22
C GLY A 416 -5.02 -23.08 -23.00
N LEU A 417 -4.44 -23.64 -24.07
CA LEU A 417 -3.36 -24.61 -23.97
C LEU A 417 -2.08 -24.04 -23.33
N GLU A 418 -1.71 -22.79 -23.65
CA GLU A 418 -0.58 -22.10 -23.02
C GLU A 418 -0.75 -21.99 -21.50
N LEU A 419 -1.96 -21.65 -21.03
CA LEU A 419 -2.27 -21.57 -19.61
C LEU A 419 -2.31 -22.93 -18.92
N LEU A 420 -2.81 -23.98 -19.59
CA LEU A 420 -2.73 -25.35 -19.05
C LEU A 420 -1.29 -25.83 -18.91
N LEU A 421 -0.43 -25.54 -19.91
CA LEU A 421 0.99 -25.84 -19.84
C LEU A 421 1.68 -25.10 -18.69
N HIS A 422 1.34 -23.82 -18.50
CA HIS A 422 1.80 -23.03 -17.36
C HIS A 422 1.36 -23.64 -16.03
N ALA A 423 0.07 -24.00 -15.89
CA ALA A 423 -0.46 -24.64 -14.70
C ALA A 423 0.28 -25.95 -14.35
N ALA A 424 0.51 -26.82 -15.35
CA ALA A 424 1.25 -28.07 -15.15
C ALA A 424 2.71 -27.83 -14.76
N LYS A 425 3.35 -26.80 -15.35
CA LYS A 425 4.73 -26.42 -15.03
C LYS A 425 4.86 -25.93 -13.60
N GLU A 426 3.98 -25.05 -13.14
CA GLU A 426 4.02 -24.51 -11.79
C GLU A 426 3.66 -25.58 -10.74
N ALA A 427 2.65 -26.40 -11.00
CA ALA A 427 2.30 -27.51 -10.10
C ALA A 427 3.43 -28.54 -9.94
N LYS A 428 4.21 -28.79 -11.00
CA LYS A 428 5.37 -29.70 -10.97
C LYS A 428 6.51 -29.18 -10.07
N LYS A 429 6.61 -27.86 -9.85
CA LYS A 429 7.61 -27.28 -8.95
C LYS A 429 7.24 -27.45 -7.48
N MET A 430 5.97 -27.70 -7.18
CA MET A 430 5.49 -27.91 -5.81
C MET A 430 5.90 -29.30 -5.29
N ASN A 431 5.88 -29.47 -3.97
CA ASN A 431 6.03 -30.80 -3.39
C ASN A 431 4.84 -31.68 -3.85
N LYS A 432 5.14 -32.90 -4.29
CA LYS A 432 4.18 -33.85 -4.87
C LYS A 432 2.98 -34.13 -3.98
N GLU A 433 3.17 -34.08 -2.65
CA GLU A 433 2.15 -34.36 -1.65
C GLU A 433 1.37 -33.11 -1.19
N THR A 434 1.76 -31.91 -1.65
CA THR A 434 1.03 -30.69 -1.32
C THR A 434 -0.41 -30.80 -1.79
N SER A 435 -1.37 -30.63 -0.87
CA SER A 435 -2.78 -30.56 -1.22
C SER A 435 -3.03 -29.29 -2.02
N MET A 436 -3.73 -29.43 -3.14
CA MET A 436 -4.22 -28.28 -3.89
C MET A 436 -5.37 -27.62 -3.14
N LEU A 437 -5.60 -26.34 -3.39
CA LEU A 437 -6.50 -25.52 -2.58
C LEU A 437 -7.97 -25.93 -2.74
N PHE A 438 -8.37 -26.32 -3.95
CA PHE A 438 -9.78 -26.56 -4.28
C PHE A 438 -10.08 -27.99 -4.72
N SER A 439 -9.09 -28.68 -5.30
CA SER A 439 -9.20 -30.12 -5.53
C SER A 439 -8.66 -30.84 -4.31
N SER A 440 -9.35 -31.87 -3.80
CA SER A 440 -8.81 -32.82 -2.80
C SER A 440 -7.66 -33.68 -3.35
N ALA A 441 -7.02 -33.22 -4.42
CA ALA A 441 -5.94 -33.86 -5.11
C ALA A 441 -4.60 -33.28 -4.63
N THR A 442 -3.58 -34.11 -4.65
CA THR A 442 -2.20 -33.66 -4.43
C THR A 442 -1.66 -32.94 -5.68
N ALA A 443 -0.59 -32.16 -5.53
CA ALA A 443 0.06 -31.48 -6.65
C ALA A 443 0.48 -32.46 -7.75
N ALA A 444 0.88 -33.69 -7.40
CA ALA A 444 1.18 -34.75 -8.37
C ALA A 444 -0.07 -35.23 -9.13
N GLN A 445 -1.18 -35.47 -8.42
CA GLN A 445 -2.45 -35.87 -9.02
C GLN A 445 -3.02 -34.76 -9.91
N PHE A 446 -2.96 -33.51 -9.43
CA PHE A 446 -3.35 -32.34 -10.20
C PHE A 446 -2.51 -32.19 -11.46
N THR A 447 -1.17 -32.26 -11.36
CA THR A 447 -0.27 -32.21 -12.52
C THR A 447 -0.61 -33.29 -13.55
N GLN A 448 -0.93 -34.50 -13.10
CA GLN A 448 -1.34 -35.59 -13.99
C GLN A 448 -2.70 -35.30 -14.66
N ALA A 449 -3.67 -34.77 -13.91
CA ALA A 449 -4.96 -34.37 -14.45
C ALA A 449 -4.83 -33.28 -15.51
N VAL A 450 -4.03 -32.23 -15.25
CA VAL A 450 -3.77 -31.16 -16.23
C VAL A 450 -3.11 -31.70 -17.51
N LYS A 451 -2.16 -32.65 -17.38
CA LYS A 451 -1.57 -33.30 -18.56
C LYS A 451 -2.58 -34.07 -19.40
N LEU A 452 -3.51 -34.78 -18.76
CA LEU A 452 -4.59 -35.47 -19.47
C LEU A 452 -5.49 -34.45 -20.19
N SER A 453 -5.83 -33.33 -19.56
CA SER A 453 -6.56 -32.24 -20.22
C SER A 453 -5.80 -31.70 -21.43
N ILE A 454 -4.49 -31.46 -21.31
CA ILE A 454 -3.65 -31.02 -22.43
C ILE A 454 -3.68 -32.05 -23.57
N SER A 455 -3.46 -33.33 -23.28
CA SER A 455 -3.52 -34.41 -24.29
C SER A 455 -4.89 -34.48 -24.98
N TYR A 456 -5.97 -34.34 -24.22
CA TYR A 456 -7.33 -34.32 -24.75
C TYR A 456 -7.54 -33.15 -25.73
N TYR A 457 -7.20 -31.92 -25.32
CA TYR A 457 -7.37 -30.74 -26.15
C TYR A 457 -6.32 -30.62 -27.28
N GLN A 458 -5.21 -31.35 -27.23
CA GLN A 458 -4.26 -31.50 -28.33
C GLN A 458 -4.72 -32.56 -29.35
N GLY A 459 -5.29 -33.67 -28.89
CA GLY A 459 -5.74 -34.80 -29.72
C GLY A 459 -6.96 -34.54 -30.63
N ILE A 460 -7.66 -33.41 -30.47
CA ILE A 460 -8.76 -32.96 -31.35
C ILE A 460 -8.24 -32.52 -32.75
N GLU A 461 -6.94 -32.67 -33.05
CA GLU A 461 -6.37 -32.40 -34.38
C GLU A 461 -6.64 -33.48 -35.46
N ASN A 462 -7.39 -34.54 -35.17
CA ASN A 462 -7.63 -35.66 -36.11
C ASN A 462 -9.11 -35.99 -36.39
N ASP A 463 -10.02 -35.02 -36.38
CA ASP A 463 -11.34 -35.17 -37.01
C ASP A 463 -11.73 -33.94 -37.84
#